data_AF-A0A2J6X7I1-F1
#
_entry.id   AF-A0A2J6X7I1-F1
#
_cell.length_a   1.000
_cell.length_b   1.000
_cell.length_c   1.000
_cell.angle_alpha   90.00
_cell.angle_beta   90.00
_cell.angle_gamma   90.00
#
_symmetry.space_group_name_H-M   'P 1'
#
loop_
_entity.id
_entity.type
_entity.pdbx_description
1 polymer ?
#
loop_
_entity_poly.entity_id
_entity_poly.type
_entity_poly.pdbx_seq_one_letter_code
_entity_poly.pdbx_strand_id
1 'polypeptide(L)' 'KIERYSVIRSGFIDKDSQEQFEIRTHKRLIDVLDPSQQTINALMKLNLPAGVDIEIKL' A
#
# COMPACT_ATOMS: atom_id res chain seq x y z
N LYS A 1 1.01 3.70 6.77
CA LYS A 1 0.48 3.01 7.97
C LYS A 1 1.33 1.76 8.19
N ILE A 2 1.64 1.43 9.44
CA ILE A 2 2.38 0.22 9.79
C ILE A 2 1.43 -0.64 10.63
N GLU A 3 1.12 -1.83 10.14
CA GLU A 3 0.32 -2.83 10.84
C GLU A 3 1.26 -3.93 11.33
N ARG A 4 1.25 -4.20 12.63
CA ARG A 4 2.16 -5.15 13.28
C ARG A 4 1.36 -6.33 13.81
N TYR A 5 1.85 -7.54 13.57
CA TYR A 5 1.23 -8.77 13.99
C TYR A 5 2.26 -9.64 14.70
N SER A 6 1.89 -10.17 15.86
CA SER A 6 2.69 -11.16 16.58
C SER A 6 1.94 -12.47 16.57
N VAL A 7 2.58 -13.53 16.07
CA VAL A 7 1.98 -14.88 15.99
C VAL A 7 2.85 -15.84 16.78
N ILE A 8 2.23 -16.74 17.53
CA ILE A 8 2.96 -17.79 18.25
C ILE A 8 3.49 -18.78 17.21
N ARG A 9 4.79 -19.07 17.26
CA ARG A 9 5.42 -20.03 16.35
C ARG A 9 5.07 -21.47 16.70
N SER A 10 4.99 -21.78 18.00
CA SER A 10 4.71 -23.13 18.50
C SER A 10 3.22 -23.41 18.63
N GLY A 11 2.81 -24.63 18.29
CA GLY A 11 1.44 -25.09 18.50
C GLY A 11 1.11 -25.42 19.96
N PHE A 12 2.11 -25.67 20.81
CA PHE A 12 1.89 -26.10 22.20
C PHE A 12 2.99 -25.63 23.16
N ILE A 13 2.58 -25.20 24.37
CA ILE A 13 3.40 -24.76 25.52
C ILE A 13 4.26 -23.51 25.32
N ASP A 14 5.02 -23.39 24.22
CA ASP A 14 6.05 -22.34 24.05
C ASP A 14 5.46 -20.98 23.62
N LYS A 15 4.91 -20.25 24.58
CA LYS A 15 4.27 -18.92 24.36
C LYS A 15 5.24 -17.77 24.14
N ASP A 16 6.48 -17.90 24.62
CA ASP A 16 7.53 -16.88 24.45
C ASP A 16 8.16 -16.92 23.05
N SER A 17 7.96 -18.03 22.32
CA SER A 17 8.37 -18.15 20.93
C SER A 17 7.34 -17.48 20.01
N GLN A 18 7.56 -16.20 19.72
CA GLN A 18 6.68 -15.41 18.84
C GLN A 18 7.44 -14.90 17.61
N GLU A 19 6.75 -14.90 16.48
CA GLU A 19 7.19 -14.26 15.25
C GLU A 19 6.51 -12.90 15.08
N GLN A 20 7.29 -11.92 14.67
CA GLN A 20 6.86 -10.55 14.47
C GLN A 20 6.79 -10.27 12.97
N PHE A 21 5.60 -9.96 12.48
CA PHE A 21 5.34 -9.57 11.10
C PHE A 21 4.86 -8.14 11.05
N GLU A 22 5.13 -7.47 9.93
CA GLU A 22 4.56 -6.17 9.64
C GLU A 22 4.11 -6.04 8.20
N ILE A 23 3.00 -5.34 8.00
CA ILE A 23 2.51 -4.89 6.71
C ILE A 23 2.64 -3.37 6.69
N ARG A 24 3.41 -2.85 5.72
CA ARG A 24 3.64 -1.41 5.55
C ARG A 24 2.91 -0.91 4.32
N THR A 25 1.90 -0.08 4.53
CA THR A 25 1.18 0.61 3.46
C THR A 25 1.72 2.03 3.31
N HIS A 26 2.35 2.32 2.18
CA HIS A 26 2.85 3.66 1.84
C HIS A 26 1.79 4.41 1.03
N LYS A 27 1.33 5.55 1.54
CA LYS A 27 0.40 6.45 0.82
C LYS A 27 1.19 7.60 0.23
N ARG A 28 0.99 7.86 -1.06
CA ARG A 28 1.54 9.01 -1.78
C ARG A 28 0.37 9.87 -2.25
N LEU A 29 0.53 11.18 -2.18
CA LEU A 29 -0.45 12.15 -2.69
C LEU A 29 0.24 12.96 -3.77
N ILE A 30 -0.37 13.02 -4.93
CA ILE A 30 0.06 13.84 -6.07
C ILE A 30 -1.10 14.78 -6.35
N ASP A 31 -0.81 16.07 -6.32
CA ASP A 31 -1.81 17.12 -6.59
C ASP A 31 -1.49 17.77 -7.94
N VAL A 32 -2.51 17.95 -8.78
CA VAL A 32 -2.40 18.49 -10.14
C VAL A 32 -3.22 19.76 -10.20
N LEU A 33 -2.54 20.91 -10.16
CA LEU A 33 -3.17 22.23 -10.04
C LEU A 33 -4.00 22.65 -11.27
N ASP A 34 -3.62 22.21 -12.46
CA ASP A 34 -4.33 22.53 -13.71
C ASP A 34 -4.46 21.28 -14.59
N PRO A 35 -5.58 20.53 -14.44
CA PRO A 35 -5.79 19.31 -15.19
C PRO A 35 -6.23 19.62 -16.63
N SER A 36 -5.30 19.56 -17.58
CA SER A 36 -5.66 19.53 -19.00
C SER A 36 -6.31 18.18 -19.38
N GLN A 37 -7.22 18.19 -20.36
CA GLN A 37 -7.86 16.96 -20.86
C GLN A 37 -6.84 15.95 -21.42
N GLN A 38 -5.70 16.45 -21.95
CA GLN A 38 -4.59 15.60 -22.40
C GLN A 38 -3.87 14.94 -21.22
N THR A 39 -3.72 15.65 -20.10
CA THR A 39 -3.05 15.14 -18.90
C THR A 39 -3.87 14.03 -18.23
N ILE A 40 -5.20 14.16 -18.19
CA ILE A 40 -6.09 13.11 -17.66
C ILE A 40 -5.94 11.82 -18.49
N ASN A 41 -5.94 11.94 -19.82
CA ASN A 41 -5.79 10.80 -20.72
C ASN A 41 -4.40 10.15 -20.61
N ALA A 42 -3.35 10.94 -20.32
CA ALA A 42 -2.01 10.43 -20.10
C ALA A 42 -1.92 9.65 -18.77
N LEU A 43 -2.56 10.15 -17.71
CA LEU A 43 -2.59 9.50 -16.40
C LEU A 43 -3.31 8.14 -16.44
N MET A 44 -4.39 8.02 -17.20
CA MET A 44 -5.11 6.74 -17.39
C MET A 44 -4.35 5.71 -18.24
N LYS A 45 -3.44 6.17 -19.11
CA LYS A 45 -2.65 5.29 -20.01
C LYS A 45 -1.29 4.89 -19.45
N LEU A 46 -0.90 5.39 -18.28
CA LEU A 46 0.37 5.03 -17.68
C LEU A 46 0.36 3.54 -17.30
N ASN A 47 1.41 2.83 -17.72
CA ASN A 47 1.64 1.46 -17.29
C ASN A 47 2.18 1.48 -15.86
N LEU A 48 1.29 1.39 -14.90
CA LEU A 48 1.66 1.25 -13.51
C LEU A 48 1.97 -0.22 -13.18
N PRO A 49 2.94 -0.47 -12.28
CA PRO A 49 3.24 -1.82 -11.83
C PRO A 49 2.05 -2.39 -11.05
N ALA A 50 1.78 -3.68 -11.21
CA ALA A 50 0.60 -4.39 -10.68
C ALA A 50 0.44 -4.39 -9.14
N GLY A 51 1.39 -3.82 -8.39
CA GLY A 51 1.36 -3.72 -6.93
C GLY A 51 1.00 -2.33 -6.38
N VAL A 52 0.61 -1.39 -7.25
CA VAL A 52 0.25 -0.02 -6.85
C VAL A 52 -1.22 0.22 -7.13
N ASP A 53 -1.95 0.58 -6.08
CA ASP A 53 -3.34 1.03 -6.18
C ASP A 53 -3.40 2.56 -6.30
N ILE A 54 -4.32 3.07 -7.13
CA ILE A 54 -4.46 4.49 -7.42
C ILE A 54 -5.92 4.88 -7.29
N GLU A 55 -6.18 5.91 -6.49
CA GLU A 55 -7.49 6.53 -6.34
C GLU A 55 -7.41 7.95 -6.94
N ILE A 56 -8.14 8.20 -8.03
CA ILE A 56 -8.25 9.54 -8.63
C ILE A 56 -9.51 10.20 -8.08
N LYS A 57 -9.34 11.34 -7.40
CA LYS A 57 -10.45 12.20 -6.96
C LYS A 57 -10.46 13.46 -7.84
N LEU A 58 -11.62 13.77 -8.41
CA LEU A 58 -11.87 14.93 -9.28
C LEU A 58 -12.48 16.07 -8.45
#